data_AF-A0A964TZA7-F1
#
_entry.id   AF-A0A964TZA7-F1
#
_cell.length_a   1.000
_cell.length_b   1.000
_cell.length_c   1.000
_cell.angle_alpha   90.00
_cell.angle_beta   90.00
_cell.angle_gamma   90.00
#
_symmetry.space_group_name_H-M   'P 1'
#
loop_
_entity.id
_entity.type
_entity.pdbx_description
1 polymer ?
#
loop_
_entity_poly.entity_id
_entity_poly.type
_entity_poly.pdbx_seq_one_letter_code
_entity_poly.pdbx_strand_id
1 'polypeptide(L)'
;MVLLLLSVPALTQTAPNLGQTSSFAIVSDTFTNTTPGTVVEGDVCFTTGPVVAPTVNGSQQTPCPAQVGLDQDSARSELDAQSCTPLGAAVALDTVSVGGGPPGEFPPGCYSSTGAMSITTGGTVTLTGDGVYIFRPDGALNSGANSRVMTANGACSDSVFWTPSGGTTIGANAAFVGTVFRGTAAGLSITLGDSASLEGRALAYGSTVTTDNNVIAVPQACAEPGTGSIIVEKRTNPQGSPQSFSFTGDALGVLTDGEQIVLDNLAAGNYSSTESVPAGWQLTNIVCSDADSTGDLGTATANFVLDAGETVTCVFLNTQDGATDGTITILKQATPSDTGESFDFSGDLGNFGLMHGEFVVETRPPGTYAVSETVPAGWRLDSASCDDGSLPSAISLEAGESVTCTFSNSRAALGVPILSQGGIALFVLMLMMVAAVALRRST
;
A
#
# COMPACT_ATOMS: atom_id res chain seq x y z
N MET A 1 9.92 -14.94 32.66
CA MET A 1 10.44 -15.36 31.35
C MET A 1 9.91 -14.35 30.34
N VAL A 2 10.69 -13.31 30.03
CA VAL A 2 10.30 -12.31 29.03
C VAL A 2 10.56 -12.96 27.68
N LEU A 3 9.49 -13.33 26.98
CA LEU A 3 9.57 -13.86 25.62
C LEU A 3 9.85 -12.68 24.69
N LEU A 4 11.13 -12.43 24.40
CA LEU A 4 11.54 -11.50 23.36
C LEU A 4 11.22 -12.18 22.01
N LEU A 5 10.15 -11.73 21.34
CA LEU A 5 9.88 -12.12 19.96
C LEU A 5 10.93 -11.43 19.08
N LEU A 6 11.83 -12.23 18.50
CA LEU A 6 12.79 -11.80 17.48
C LEU A 6 12.03 -11.15 16.31
N SER A 7 12.61 -10.09 15.73
CA SER A 7 12.09 -9.36 14.56
C SER A 7 11.72 -10.33 13.44
N VAL A 8 10.42 -10.53 13.24
CA VAL A 8 9.85 -11.28 12.12
C VAL A 8 9.96 -10.39 10.87
N PRO A 9 10.33 -10.92 9.69
CA PRO A 9 10.23 -10.13 8.46
C PRO A 9 8.80 -9.59 8.31
N ALA A 10 8.66 -8.39 7.75
CA ALA A 10 7.36 -7.82 7.42
C ALA A 10 6.63 -8.81 6.50
N LEU A 11 5.60 -9.47 7.01
CA LEU A 11 4.70 -10.24 6.18
C LEU A 11 3.86 -9.22 5.43
N THR A 12 3.79 -9.34 4.10
CA THR A 12 2.87 -8.56 3.28
C THR A 12 1.54 -9.31 3.24
N GLN A 13 0.58 -8.89 4.07
CA GLN A 13 -0.79 -9.42 4.01
C GLN A 13 -1.52 -8.80 2.81
N THR A 14 -2.44 -9.57 2.24
CA THR A 14 -3.27 -9.14 1.10
C THR A 14 -4.70 -8.95 1.56
N ALA A 15 -5.38 -7.89 1.12
CA ALA A 15 -6.80 -7.74 1.35
C ALA A 15 -7.57 -8.79 0.54
N PRO A 16 -8.66 -9.37 1.06
CA PRO A 16 -9.46 -10.32 0.33
C PRO A 16 -10.34 -9.62 -0.70
N ASN A 17 -10.75 -10.33 -1.75
CA ASN A 17 -11.78 -9.83 -2.65
C ASN A 17 -13.17 -9.95 -2.00
N LEU A 18 -13.78 -8.82 -1.66
CA LEU A 18 -15.10 -8.79 -1.02
C LEU A 18 -16.27 -9.03 -2.01
N GLY A 19 -16.03 -9.03 -3.31
CA GLY A 19 -17.07 -9.25 -4.33
C GLY A 19 -18.29 -8.35 -4.11
N GLN A 20 -19.48 -8.95 -4.15
CA GLN A 20 -20.74 -8.24 -3.88
C GLN A 20 -20.88 -7.76 -2.44
N THR A 21 -20.13 -8.31 -1.48
CA THR A 21 -20.21 -7.85 -0.07
C THR A 21 -19.60 -6.47 0.15
N SER A 22 -18.81 -5.97 -0.82
CA SER A 22 -18.08 -4.70 -0.72
C SER A 22 -18.97 -3.48 -0.44
N SER A 23 -20.19 -3.43 -0.98
CA SER A 23 -21.14 -2.33 -0.77
C SER A 23 -22.03 -2.47 0.47
N PHE A 24 -22.01 -3.63 1.13
CA PHE A 24 -22.88 -3.91 2.27
C PHE A 24 -22.26 -3.49 3.60
N ALA A 25 -22.97 -2.66 4.34
CA ALA A 25 -22.69 -2.40 5.75
C ALA A 25 -23.13 -3.58 6.62
N ILE A 26 -24.26 -4.23 6.28
CA ILE A 26 -24.83 -5.34 7.03
C ILE A 26 -25.26 -6.46 6.08
N VAL A 27 -24.73 -7.66 6.31
CA VAL A 27 -25.17 -8.91 5.67
C VAL A 27 -25.63 -9.87 6.74
N SER A 28 -26.85 -10.40 6.62
CA SER A 28 -27.38 -11.35 7.61
C SER A 28 -28.46 -12.25 7.02
N ASP A 29 -28.84 -13.31 7.74
CA ASP A 29 -30.12 -13.99 7.51
C ASP A 29 -31.22 -13.38 8.38
N THR A 30 -30.89 -13.06 9.63
CA THR A 30 -31.78 -12.35 10.56
C THR A 30 -31.13 -11.03 10.98
N PHE A 31 -31.78 -9.92 10.67
CA PHE A 31 -31.39 -8.62 11.17
C PHE A 31 -32.33 -8.22 12.31
N THR A 32 -31.78 -8.04 13.51
CA THR A 32 -32.51 -7.53 14.67
C THR A 32 -32.05 -6.12 14.99
N ASN A 33 -33.00 -5.22 15.23
CA ASN A 33 -32.74 -3.89 15.74
C ASN A 33 -33.66 -3.65 16.94
N THR A 34 -33.10 -3.41 18.13
CA THR A 34 -33.84 -3.47 19.40
C THR A 34 -34.45 -2.13 19.82
N THR A 35 -33.83 -1.01 19.46
CA THR A 35 -34.36 0.34 19.73
C THR A 35 -34.29 1.24 18.49
N PRO A 36 -35.06 2.35 18.47
CA PRO A 36 -34.94 3.35 17.41
C PRO A 36 -33.59 4.06 17.48
N GLY A 37 -33.01 4.35 16.32
CA GLY A 37 -31.82 5.19 16.21
C GLY A 37 -30.66 4.58 15.43
N THR A 38 -30.71 3.29 15.11
CA THR A 38 -29.71 2.69 14.20
C THR A 38 -29.73 3.38 12.83
N VAL A 39 -28.56 3.82 12.37
CA VAL A 39 -28.28 4.39 11.05
C VAL A 39 -27.26 3.51 10.34
N VAL A 40 -27.57 3.14 9.10
CA VAL A 40 -26.73 2.33 8.22
C VAL A 40 -26.37 3.16 6.99
N GLU A 41 -25.10 3.52 6.84
CA GLU A 41 -24.54 4.17 5.65
C GLU A 41 -23.93 3.10 4.74
N GLY A 42 -24.74 2.56 3.83
CA GLY A 42 -24.39 1.44 2.96
C GLY A 42 -25.55 0.47 2.73
N ASP A 43 -25.32 -0.54 1.90
CA ASP A 43 -26.34 -1.53 1.58
C ASP A 43 -26.58 -2.49 2.77
N VAL A 44 -27.79 -3.04 2.83
CA VAL A 44 -28.17 -4.06 3.79
C VAL A 44 -28.88 -5.21 3.10
N CYS A 45 -28.58 -6.45 3.50
CA CYS A 45 -29.38 -7.60 3.12
C CYS A 45 -29.78 -8.45 4.33
N PHE A 46 -31.01 -9.00 4.28
CA PHE A 46 -31.50 -9.97 5.24
C PHE A 46 -32.65 -10.81 4.68
N THR A 47 -32.92 -11.94 5.30
CA THR A 47 -34.12 -12.76 5.02
C THR A 47 -35.24 -12.45 6.01
N THR A 48 -34.91 -12.32 7.30
CA THR A 48 -35.82 -11.88 8.37
C THR A 48 -35.39 -10.49 8.84
N GLY A 49 -36.25 -9.49 8.65
CA GLY A 49 -35.96 -8.10 8.99
C GLY A 49 -36.28 -7.72 10.44
N PRO A 50 -35.80 -6.55 10.89
CA PRO A 50 -36.00 -6.07 12.25
C PRO A 50 -37.43 -5.55 12.46
N VAL A 51 -37.94 -5.70 13.69
CA VAL A 51 -39.24 -5.13 14.08
C VAL A 51 -39.15 -3.60 14.22
N VAL A 52 -38.05 -3.09 14.76
CA VAL A 52 -37.78 -1.66 14.84
C VAL A 52 -36.96 -1.25 13.63
N ALA A 53 -37.56 -0.47 12.72
CA ALA A 53 -36.88 -0.08 11.49
C ALA A 53 -35.65 0.82 11.76
N PRO A 54 -34.47 0.49 11.24
CA PRO A 54 -33.34 1.42 11.19
C PRO A 54 -33.49 2.42 10.04
N THR A 55 -32.66 3.46 10.05
CA THR A 55 -32.44 4.31 8.87
C THR A 55 -31.39 3.65 7.99
N VAL A 56 -31.69 3.42 6.71
CA VAL A 56 -30.76 2.82 5.75
C VAL A 56 -30.53 3.81 4.61
N ASN A 57 -29.30 4.30 4.51
CA ASN A 57 -28.81 5.19 3.47
C ASN A 57 -28.04 4.36 2.42
N GLY A 58 -28.77 3.46 1.79
CA GLY A 58 -28.27 2.50 0.82
C GLY A 58 -29.41 1.63 0.31
N SER A 59 -29.08 0.57 -0.42
CA SER A 59 -30.06 -0.39 -0.93
C SER A 59 -30.37 -1.46 0.11
N GLN A 60 -31.65 -1.78 0.28
CA GLN A 60 -32.09 -2.93 1.06
C GLN A 60 -32.45 -4.10 0.14
N GLN A 61 -31.91 -5.29 0.42
CA GLN A 61 -32.23 -6.52 -0.31
C GLN A 61 -32.85 -7.58 0.61
N THR A 62 -33.97 -8.16 0.17
CA THR A 62 -34.71 -9.20 0.91
C THR A 62 -35.34 -10.18 -0.10
N PRO A 63 -35.00 -11.48 -0.08
CA PRO A 63 -34.01 -12.13 0.81
C PRO A 63 -32.57 -11.72 0.48
N CYS A 64 -31.62 -12.02 1.38
CA CYS A 64 -30.21 -11.77 1.08
C CYS A 64 -29.72 -12.68 -0.07
N PRO A 65 -29.06 -12.14 -1.12
CA PRO A 65 -28.64 -12.94 -2.27
C PRO A 65 -27.64 -14.03 -1.91
N ALA A 66 -27.76 -15.20 -2.55
CA ALA A 66 -26.83 -16.32 -2.34
C ALA A 66 -25.38 -15.99 -2.72
N GLN A 67 -25.17 -15.14 -3.75
CA GLN A 67 -23.82 -14.74 -4.16
C GLN A 67 -23.08 -13.94 -3.07
N VAL A 68 -23.79 -13.10 -2.31
CA VAL A 68 -23.24 -12.37 -1.16
C VAL A 68 -22.67 -13.34 -0.12
N GLY A 69 -23.33 -14.49 0.11
CA GLY A 69 -22.82 -15.55 0.97
C GLY A 69 -21.57 -16.24 0.44
N LEU A 70 -21.53 -16.54 -0.86
CA LEU A 70 -20.36 -17.14 -1.52
C LEU A 70 -19.14 -16.21 -1.48
N ASP A 71 -19.35 -14.92 -1.73
CA ASP A 71 -18.29 -13.90 -1.70
C ASP A 71 -17.78 -13.70 -0.27
N GLN A 72 -18.66 -13.67 0.73
CA GLN A 72 -18.28 -13.64 2.16
C GLN A 72 -17.40 -14.84 2.54
N ASP A 73 -17.80 -16.06 2.17
CA ASP A 73 -17.07 -17.27 2.53
C ASP A 73 -15.73 -17.36 1.79
N SER A 74 -15.68 -16.88 0.53
CA SER A 74 -14.44 -16.81 -0.26
C SER A 74 -13.45 -15.81 0.35
N ALA A 75 -13.90 -14.59 0.66
CA ALA A 75 -13.09 -13.56 1.30
C ALA A 75 -12.53 -14.03 2.64
N ARG A 76 -13.37 -14.69 3.45
CA ARG A 76 -12.89 -15.27 4.71
C ARG A 76 -11.86 -16.36 4.50
N SER A 77 -12.05 -17.24 3.50
CA SER A 77 -11.07 -18.29 3.20
C SER A 77 -9.72 -17.72 2.76
N GLU A 78 -9.70 -16.62 2.00
CA GLU A 78 -8.49 -15.90 1.61
C GLU A 78 -7.75 -15.34 2.82
N LEU A 79 -8.47 -14.70 3.76
CA LEU A 79 -7.92 -14.21 5.02
C LEU A 79 -7.38 -15.34 5.91
N ASP A 80 -8.14 -16.42 6.06
CA ASP A 80 -7.79 -17.55 6.92
C ASP A 80 -6.62 -18.38 6.35
N ALA A 81 -6.28 -18.25 5.07
CA ALA A 81 -5.10 -18.85 4.46
C ALA A 81 -3.78 -18.12 4.78
N GLN A 82 -3.84 -16.89 5.28
CA GLN A 82 -2.65 -16.08 5.52
C GLN A 82 -1.88 -16.52 6.77
N SER A 83 -0.56 -16.34 6.72
CA SER A 83 0.34 -16.62 7.85
C SER A 83 0.20 -15.53 8.91
N CYS A 84 0.06 -15.93 10.18
CA CYS A 84 -0.24 -15.01 11.27
C CYS A 84 0.74 -15.14 12.43
N THR A 85 1.01 -14.02 13.09
CA THR A 85 1.76 -13.95 14.33
C THR A 85 0.86 -14.46 15.48
N PRO A 86 1.26 -15.49 16.24
CA PRO A 86 0.49 -15.97 17.37
C PRO A 86 0.65 -15.03 18.58
N LEU A 87 -0.47 -14.57 19.13
CA LEU A 87 -0.55 -13.68 20.30
C LEU A 87 -0.77 -14.43 21.63
N GLY A 88 -1.03 -15.73 21.57
CA GLY A 88 -1.32 -16.57 22.74
C GLY A 88 -2.69 -17.24 22.66
N ALA A 89 -3.23 -17.64 23.83
CA ALA A 89 -4.51 -18.32 23.92
C ALA A 89 -5.69 -17.34 23.97
N ALA A 90 -6.03 -16.82 25.15
CA ALA A 90 -6.96 -15.71 25.28
C ALA A 90 -6.17 -14.42 25.49
N VAL A 91 -6.50 -13.36 24.74
CA VAL A 91 -5.71 -12.13 24.73
C VAL A 91 -6.59 -10.89 24.72
N ALA A 92 -6.18 -9.88 25.49
CA ALA A 92 -6.72 -8.52 25.42
C ALA A 92 -5.79 -7.68 24.55
N LEU A 93 -6.23 -7.32 23.35
CA LEU A 93 -5.43 -6.69 22.31
C LEU A 93 -4.80 -5.38 22.78
N ASP A 94 -5.53 -4.58 23.58
CA ASP A 94 -5.08 -3.32 24.18
C ASP A 94 -3.94 -3.48 25.21
N THR A 95 -3.57 -4.73 25.54
CA THR A 95 -2.47 -5.04 26.47
C THR A 95 -1.27 -5.70 25.79
N VAL A 96 -1.37 -6.00 24.50
CA VAL A 96 -0.34 -6.71 23.72
C VAL A 96 0.64 -5.71 23.13
N SER A 97 1.93 -5.99 23.25
CA SER A 97 2.98 -5.30 22.50
C SER A 97 3.46 -6.16 21.34
N VAL A 98 3.41 -5.61 20.13
CA VAL A 98 3.90 -6.25 18.89
C VAL A 98 5.10 -5.47 18.36
N GLY A 99 6.14 -6.15 17.88
CA GLY A 99 7.27 -5.50 17.21
C GLY A 99 8.08 -4.49 18.06
N GLY A 100 7.93 -4.53 19.39
CA GLY A 100 8.53 -3.54 20.30
C GLY A 100 7.73 -2.24 20.45
N GLY A 101 6.55 -2.14 19.82
CA GLY A 101 5.60 -1.04 20.00
C GLY A 101 4.91 -1.06 21.38
N PRO A 102 4.27 0.06 21.77
CA PRO A 102 3.53 0.15 23.03
C PRO A 102 2.35 -0.84 23.05
N PRO A 103 1.86 -1.23 24.24
CA PRO A 103 0.68 -2.07 24.36
C PRO A 103 -0.54 -1.50 23.62
N GLY A 104 -1.23 -2.33 22.86
CA GLY A 104 -2.40 -1.93 22.08
C GLY A 104 -2.08 -1.37 20.69
N GLU A 105 -0.82 -1.23 20.32
CA GLU A 105 -0.41 -0.75 19.00
C GLU A 105 0.02 -1.92 18.10
N PHE A 106 -0.56 -1.98 16.90
CA PHE A 106 -0.33 -3.04 15.92
C PHE A 106 0.12 -2.43 14.59
N PRO A 107 1.26 -2.87 14.02
CA PRO A 107 1.60 -2.62 12.62
C PRO A 107 0.76 -3.49 11.67
N PRO A 108 0.80 -3.26 10.34
CA PRO A 108 0.19 -4.15 9.36
C PRO A 108 0.64 -5.59 9.57
N GLY A 109 -0.28 -6.53 9.45
CA GLY A 109 -0.03 -7.90 9.90
C GLY A 109 -1.28 -8.76 10.03
N CYS A 110 -1.09 -10.07 9.97
CA CYS A 110 -2.05 -11.03 10.51
C CYS A 110 -1.65 -11.45 11.93
N TYR A 111 -2.64 -11.45 12.82
CA TYR A 111 -2.53 -11.78 14.24
C TYR A 111 -3.53 -12.87 14.59
N SER A 112 -3.07 -13.90 15.28
CA SER A 112 -3.90 -15.05 15.65
C SER A 112 -3.83 -15.36 17.13
N SER A 113 -4.88 -15.99 17.66
CA SER A 113 -4.88 -16.54 19.01
C SER A 113 -5.58 -17.89 19.01
N THR A 114 -5.18 -18.80 19.90
CA THR A 114 -5.84 -20.12 20.05
C THR A 114 -7.08 -20.09 20.95
N GLY A 115 -7.59 -18.89 21.23
CA GLY A 115 -8.74 -18.60 22.07
C GLY A 115 -9.28 -17.21 21.74
N ALA A 116 -10.10 -16.65 22.64
CA ALA A 116 -10.77 -15.38 22.39
C ALA A 116 -9.81 -14.18 22.30
N MET A 117 -10.13 -13.23 21.41
CA MET A 117 -9.58 -11.88 21.43
C MET A 117 -10.57 -10.94 22.07
N SER A 118 -10.04 -9.97 22.82
CA SER A 118 -10.86 -8.93 23.44
C SER A 118 -10.21 -7.56 23.40
N ILE A 119 -11.02 -6.52 23.59
CA ILE A 119 -10.56 -5.17 23.94
C ILE A 119 -11.20 -4.84 25.28
N THR A 120 -10.41 -4.43 26.28
CA THR A 120 -10.96 -4.16 27.62
C THR A 120 -11.91 -2.94 27.62
N THR A 121 -12.70 -2.78 28.68
CA THR A 121 -13.57 -1.61 28.87
C THR A 121 -12.74 -0.32 28.89
N GLY A 122 -13.02 0.60 27.97
CA GLY A 122 -12.22 1.82 27.77
C GLY A 122 -10.83 1.59 27.15
N GLY A 123 -10.50 0.35 26.79
CA GLY A 123 -9.25 0.00 26.11
C GLY A 123 -9.18 0.57 24.70
N THR A 124 -7.98 0.84 24.23
CA THR A 124 -7.74 1.37 22.88
C THR A 124 -6.76 0.45 22.14
N VAL A 125 -7.12 0.10 20.91
CA VAL A 125 -6.25 -0.56 19.94
C VAL A 125 -5.95 0.43 18.82
N THR A 126 -4.67 0.66 18.53
CA THR A 126 -4.21 1.55 17.46
C THR A 126 -3.56 0.72 16.36
N LEU A 127 -4.11 0.81 15.15
CA LEU A 127 -3.56 0.23 13.93
C LEU A 127 -2.74 1.32 13.24
N THR A 128 -1.45 1.09 13.01
CA THR A 128 -0.53 2.13 12.53
C THR A 128 0.35 1.65 11.38
N GLY A 129 0.41 2.45 10.30
CA GLY A 129 1.15 2.12 9.09
C GLY A 129 0.22 1.67 7.95
N ASP A 130 0.65 1.94 6.72
CA ASP A 130 -0.04 1.49 5.51
C ASP A 130 0.02 -0.03 5.37
N GLY A 131 -1.13 -0.67 5.16
CA GLY A 131 -1.21 -2.11 4.89
C GLY A 131 -2.45 -2.79 5.45
N VAL A 132 -2.44 -4.12 5.41
CA VAL A 132 -3.58 -4.97 5.75
C VAL A 132 -3.45 -5.51 7.17
N TYR A 133 -4.56 -5.46 7.91
CA TYR A 133 -4.68 -5.92 9.30
C TYR A 133 -5.67 -7.07 9.38
N ILE A 134 -5.25 -8.22 9.89
CA ILE A 134 -6.10 -9.41 10.02
C ILE A 134 -6.03 -9.91 11.46
N PHE A 135 -7.18 -10.03 12.12
CA PHE A 135 -7.29 -10.58 13.47
C PHE A 135 -8.12 -11.85 13.47
N ARG A 136 -7.47 -12.99 13.76
CA ARG A 136 -8.04 -14.34 13.68
C ARG A 136 -8.02 -15.04 15.04
N PRO A 137 -8.96 -14.74 15.95
CA PRO A 137 -9.11 -15.51 17.17
C PRO A 137 -9.79 -16.85 16.89
N ASP A 138 -9.20 -17.93 17.40
CA ASP A 138 -9.89 -19.22 17.55
C ASP A 138 -10.82 -19.18 18.78
N GLY A 139 -11.73 -18.23 18.76
CA GLY A 139 -12.71 -17.99 19.81
C GLY A 139 -13.55 -16.76 19.50
N ALA A 140 -14.25 -16.28 20.52
CA ALA A 140 -15.05 -15.07 20.41
C ALA A 140 -14.18 -13.82 20.20
N LEU A 141 -14.77 -12.79 19.61
CA LEU A 141 -14.24 -11.43 19.57
C LEU A 141 -15.13 -10.53 20.43
N ASN A 142 -14.60 -9.95 21.50
CA ASN A 142 -15.39 -9.12 22.41
C ASN A 142 -14.73 -7.77 22.67
N SER A 143 -15.40 -6.66 22.39
CA SER A 143 -14.96 -5.34 22.84
C SER A 143 -15.78 -4.88 24.06
N GLY A 144 -15.09 -4.34 25.06
CA GLY A 144 -15.73 -3.77 26.25
C GLY A 144 -16.43 -2.45 25.95
N ALA A 145 -17.32 -2.01 26.84
CA ALA A 145 -17.95 -0.70 26.67
C ALA A 145 -16.91 0.44 26.60
N ASN A 146 -17.18 1.47 25.80
CA ASN A 146 -16.30 2.61 25.56
C ASN A 146 -14.92 2.28 24.96
N SER A 147 -14.69 1.05 24.48
CA SER A 147 -13.43 0.68 23.82
C SER A 147 -13.29 1.36 22.46
N ARG A 148 -12.06 1.49 21.95
CA ARG A 148 -11.79 2.10 20.65
C ARG A 148 -10.83 1.26 19.81
N VAL A 149 -11.12 1.12 18.52
CA VAL A 149 -10.15 0.77 17.49
C VAL A 149 -9.89 2.05 16.69
N MET A 150 -8.63 2.45 16.57
CA MET A 150 -8.21 3.66 15.89
C MET A 150 -7.21 3.33 14.79
N THR A 151 -7.31 4.01 13.65
CA THR A 151 -6.29 3.98 12.60
C THR A 151 -5.38 5.21 12.71
N ALA A 152 -4.10 5.04 12.39
CA ALA A 152 -3.09 6.09 12.41
C ALA A 152 -2.02 5.86 11.33
N ASN A 153 -1.28 6.92 10.99
CA ASN A 153 -0.09 6.86 10.12
C ASN A 153 -0.30 6.04 8.84
N GLY A 154 -1.41 6.29 8.12
CA GLY A 154 -1.71 5.61 6.85
C GLY A 154 -2.60 4.37 6.95
N ALA A 155 -2.78 3.80 8.16
CA ALA A 155 -3.74 2.72 8.35
C ALA A 155 -5.15 3.14 7.91
N CYS A 156 -5.84 2.26 7.21
CA CYS A 156 -7.14 2.55 6.61
C CYS A 156 -8.19 1.50 6.98
N SER A 157 -9.43 1.93 7.21
CA SER A 157 -10.52 1.11 7.76
C SER A 157 -10.99 -0.01 6.82
N ASP A 158 -10.88 0.16 5.48
CA ASP A 158 -11.23 -0.88 4.51
C ASP A 158 -10.24 -2.06 4.51
N SER A 159 -9.01 -1.84 5.00
CA SER A 159 -7.96 -2.86 5.08
C SER A 159 -7.87 -3.56 6.45
N VAL A 160 -8.92 -3.47 7.28
CA VAL A 160 -8.99 -4.10 8.61
C VAL A 160 -10.02 -5.22 8.62
N PHE A 161 -9.59 -6.44 8.98
CA PHE A 161 -10.41 -7.65 8.89
C PHE A 161 -10.40 -8.44 10.21
N TRP A 162 -11.58 -8.88 10.63
CA TRP A 162 -11.78 -9.68 11.84
C TRP A 162 -12.43 -11.01 11.49
N THR A 163 -11.72 -12.12 11.71
CA THR A 163 -12.17 -13.48 11.37
C THR A 163 -12.27 -14.39 12.60
N PRO A 164 -13.13 -14.08 13.59
CA PRO A 164 -13.31 -14.95 14.77
C PRO A 164 -13.89 -16.31 14.39
N SER A 165 -13.50 -17.38 15.10
CA SER A 165 -14.22 -18.67 15.00
C SER A 165 -15.48 -18.70 15.87
N GLY A 166 -15.54 -17.86 16.92
CA GLY A 166 -16.67 -17.65 17.82
C GLY A 166 -17.59 -16.49 17.43
N GLY A 167 -18.57 -16.17 18.29
CA GLY A 167 -19.45 -15.01 18.12
C GLY A 167 -18.74 -13.69 18.43
N THR A 168 -19.30 -12.58 17.92
CA THR A 168 -18.75 -11.24 18.13
C THR A 168 -19.69 -10.36 18.94
N THR A 169 -19.15 -9.71 19.96
CA THR A 169 -19.84 -8.65 20.72
C THR A 169 -19.02 -7.37 20.67
N ILE A 170 -19.61 -6.30 20.14
CA ILE A 170 -19.06 -4.94 20.21
C ILE A 170 -19.74 -4.24 21.38
N GLY A 171 -18.97 -3.79 22.37
CA GLY A 171 -19.49 -3.19 23.59
C GLY A 171 -20.23 -1.87 23.38
N ALA A 172 -21.12 -1.51 24.30
CA ALA A 172 -21.86 -0.25 24.24
C ALA A 172 -20.91 0.96 24.20
N ASN A 173 -21.25 1.98 23.41
CA ASN A 173 -20.43 3.17 23.17
C ASN A 173 -19.01 2.87 22.63
N ALA A 174 -18.73 1.66 22.13
CA ALA A 174 -17.46 1.37 21.49
C ALA A 174 -17.39 2.01 20.11
N ALA A 175 -16.20 2.47 19.72
CA ALA A 175 -15.91 2.87 18.35
C ALA A 175 -15.03 1.80 17.71
N PHE A 176 -15.60 1.03 16.77
CA PHE A 176 -14.97 -0.12 16.15
C PHE A 176 -14.69 0.14 14.67
N VAL A 177 -13.62 -0.46 14.14
CA VAL A 177 -13.17 -0.28 12.75
C VAL A 177 -12.94 -1.64 12.10
N GLY A 178 -13.39 -1.80 10.86
CA GLY A 178 -13.06 -2.92 9.98
C GLY A 178 -14.22 -3.83 9.61
N THR A 179 -13.95 -4.77 8.71
CA THR A 179 -14.89 -5.80 8.25
C THR A 179 -14.90 -6.98 9.23
N VAL A 180 -16.04 -7.18 9.89
CA VAL A 180 -16.25 -8.25 10.87
C VAL A 180 -17.00 -9.41 10.23
N PHE A 181 -16.35 -10.56 10.10
CA PHE A 181 -16.98 -11.79 9.65
C PHE A 181 -17.62 -12.54 10.82
N ARG A 182 -18.73 -13.24 10.56
CA ARG A 182 -19.31 -14.18 11.52
C ARG A 182 -18.33 -15.30 11.90
N GLY A 183 -18.62 -15.92 13.05
CA GLY A 183 -18.00 -17.17 13.47
C GLY A 183 -18.28 -18.34 12.53
N THR A 184 -17.48 -19.39 12.62
CA THR A 184 -17.48 -20.52 11.67
C THR A 184 -18.58 -21.55 11.95
N ALA A 185 -19.08 -21.62 13.19
CA ALA A 185 -20.20 -22.48 13.55
C ALA A 185 -21.57 -21.80 13.33
N ALA A 186 -22.59 -22.62 13.05
CA ALA A 186 -23.95 -22.14 12.83
C ALA A 186 -24.49 -21.39 14.06
N GLY A 187 -25.16 -20.26 13.82
CA GLY A 187 -25.79 -19.44 14.87
C GLY A 187 -24.85 -18.49 15.62
N LEU A 188 -23.57 -18.43 15.28
CA LEU A 188 -22.66 -17.42 15.82
C LEU A 188 -22.96 -16.06 15.20
N SER A 189 -23.42 -15.14 16.04
CA SER A 189 -23.92 -13.83 15.64
C SER A 189 -22.90 -12.71 15.84
N ILE A 190 -23.19 -11.56 15.22
CA ILE A 190 -22.52 -10.30 15.49
C ILE A 190 -23.53 -9.41 16.25
N THR A 191 -23.14 -8.94 17.43
CA THR A 191 -23.99 -8.09 18.29
C THR A 191 -23.29 -6.77 18.57
N LEU A 192 -23.96 -5.66 18.30
CA LEU A 192 -23.51 -4.32 18.65
C LEU A 192 -24.32 -3.84 19.86
N GLY A 193 -23.62 -3.46 20.93
CA GLY A 193 -24.25 -2.84 22.10
C GLY A 193 -24.73 -1.42 21.81
N ASP A 194 -25.60 -0.90 22.68
CA ASP A 194 -26.17 0.44 22.57
C ASP A 194 -25.12 1.53 22.27
N SER A 195 -25.44 2.43 21.34
CA SER A 195 -24.60 3.58 20.97
C SER A 195 -23.19 3.24 20.48
N ALA A 196 -22.90 1.98 20.16
CA ALA A 196 -21.66 1.60 19.48
C ALA A 196 -21.66 2.06 18.01
N SER A 197 -20.48 2.36 17.47
CA SER A 197 -20.27 2.65 16.06
C SER A 197 -19.33 1.64 15.40
N LEU A 198 -19.60 1.32 14.14
CA LEU A 198 -18.76 0.48 13.30
C LEU A 198 -18.47 1.22 11.98
N GLU A 199 -17.23 1.67 11.81
CA GLU A 199 -16.71 2.08 10.49
C GLU A 199 -16.14 0.83 9.82
N GLY A 200 -16.98 0.16 9.04
CA GLY A 200 -16.78 -1.25 8.75
C GLY A 200 -18.00 -1.93 8.16
N ARG A 201 -17.95 -3.26 8.20
CA ARG A 201 -19.03 -4.13 7.73
C ARG A 201 -19.31 -5.21 8.76
N ALA A 202 -20.57 -5.56 8.96
CA ALA A 202 -20.99 -6.72 9.76
C ALA A 202 -21.48 -7.83 8.81
N LEU A 203 -20.58 -8.77 8.47
CA LEU A 203 -20.82 -9.82 7.48
C LEU A 203 -21.18 -11.14 8.15
N ALA A 204 -22.49 -11.42 8.25
CA ALA A 204 -23.04 -12.59 8.91
C ALA A 204 -24.09 -13.35 8.09
N TYR A 205 -23.86 -13.53 6.79
CA TYR A 205 -24.69 -14.38 5.93
C TYR A 205 -24.92 -15.75 6.58
N GLY A 206 -26.16 -16.26 6.62
CA GLY A 206 -26.48 -17.50 7.33
C GLY A 206 -26.57 -17.37 8.87
N SER A 207 -26.51 -16.16 9.42
CA SER A 207 -26.57 -15.89 10.87
C SER A 207 -27.30 -14.58 11.19
N THR A 208 -27.16 -14.11 12.44
CA THR A 208 -27.84 -12.92 12.97
C THR A 208 -26.89 -11.74 13.14
N VAL A 209 -27.32 -10.56 12.71
CA VAL A 209 -26.77 -9.27 13.16
C VAL A 209 -27.78 -8.62 14.10
N THR A 210 -27.34 -8.22 15.30
CA THR A 210 -28.17 -7.51 16.29
C THR A 210 -27.61 -6.12 16.53
N THR A 211 -28.44 -5.09 16.33
CA THR A 211 -28.15 -3.68 16.61
C THR A 211 -29.16 -3.10 17.60
N ASP A 212 -28.83 -1.92 18.12
CA ASP A 212 -29.65 -1.14 19.04
C ASP A 212 -29.80 0.31 18.54
N ASN A 213 -29.09 1.29 19.12
CA ASN A 213 -28.95 2.64 18.58
C ASN A 213 -27.53 2.83 18.01
N ASN A 214 -27.23 2.20 16.87
CA ASN A 214 -25.86 2.14 16.33
C ASN A 214 -25.66 3.00 15.08
N VAL A 215 -24.40 3.33 14.78
CA VAL A 215 -24.03 3.85 13.46
C VAL A 215 -23.11 2.83 12.80
N ILE A 216 -23.51 2.31 11.64
CA ILE A 216 -22.69 1.41 10.83
C ILE A 216 -22.49 2.06 9.48
N ALA A 217 -21.24 2.30 9.09
CA ALA A 217 -20.90 2.89 7.82
C ALA A 217 -19.89 2.02 7.09
N VAL A 218 -20.16 1.68 5.83
CA VAL A 218 -19.15 1.03 4.97
C VAL A 218 -17.88 1.89 5.02
N PRO A 219 -16.69 1.28 5.16
CA PRO A 219 -15.44 2.03 5.15
C PRO A 219 -15.37 2.94 3.95
N GLN A 220 -14.79 4.13 4.14
CA GLN A 220 -14.37 4.90 2.98
C GLN A 220 -13.33 4.05 2.24
N ALA A 221 -13.52 3.86 0.93
CA ALA A 221 -12.55 3.15 0.11
C ALA A 221 -11.16 3.73 0.39
N CYS A 222 -10.23 2.87 0.77
CA CYS A 222 -8.84 3.28 0.90
C CYS A 222 -8.34 3.73 -0.47
N ALA A 223 -7.46 4.72 -0.51
CA ALA A 223 -6.43 4.65 -1.55
C ALA A 223 -5.69 3.34 -1.25
N GLU A 224 -5.76 2.36 -2.15
CA GLU A 224 -5.30 1.00 -1.88
C GLU A 224 -3.86 1.02 -1.33
N PRO A 225 -3.62 0.55 -0.08
CA PRO A 225 -2.31 0.64 0.54
C PRO A 225 -1.30 -0.22 -0.21
N GLY A 226 -0.19 0.38 -0.65
CA GLY A 226 0.84 -0.34 -1.40
C GLY A 226 0.45 -0.63 -2.85
N THR A 227 -0.46 0.15 -3.42
CA THR A 227 -0.62 0.17 -4.88
C THR A 227 0.36 1.13 -5.52
N GLY A 228 1.00 0.67 -6.57
CA GLY A 228 1.88 1.48 -7.38
C GLY A 228 1.16 2.13 -8.55
N SER A 229 1.93 2.84 -9.35
CA SER A 229 1.48 3.41 -10.62
C SER A 229 2.40 2.93 -11.74
N ILE A 230 1.84 2.63 -12.91
CA ILE A 230 2.65 2.50 -14.12
C ILE A 230 2.33 3.66 -15.06
N ILE A 231 3.36 4.14 -15.73
CA ILE A 231 3.25 5.23 -16.69
C ILE A 231 3.90 4.78 -18.01
N VAL A 232 3.15 4.93 -19.10
CA VAL A 232 3.70 4.81 -20.46
C VAL A 232 3.84 6.23 -21.01
N GLU A 233 5.06 6.63 -21.33
CA GLU A 233 5.33 7.94 -21.93
C GLU A 233 5.76 7.79 -23.38
N LYS A 234 5.25 8.67 -24.25
CA LYS A 234 5.64 8.71 -25.66
C LYS A 234 6.64 9.83 -25.92
N ARG A 235 7.75 9.49 -26.59
CA ARG A 235 8.68 10.47 -27.17
C ARG A 235 8.92 10.22 -28.66
N THR A 236 9.17 11.30 -29.40
CA THR A 236 9.48 11.24 -30.83
C THR A 236 10.72 12.04 -31.21
N ASN A 237 11.40 11.57 -32.26
CA ASN A 237 12.41 12.33 -32.98
C ASN A 237 11.95 12.51 -34.45
N PRO A 238 11.65 13.74 -34.91
CA PRO A 238 11.79 15.01 -34.19
C PRO A 238 10.77 15.18 -33.06
N GLN A 239 11.11 16.00 -32.07
CA GLN A 239 10.23 16.33 -30.93
C GLN A 239 9.00 17.14 -31.40
N GLY A 240 7.88 16.97 -30.73
CA GLY A 240 6.60 17.65 -30.99
C GLY A 240 5.83 17.07 -32.17
N SER A 241 6.13 15.84 -32.60
CA SER A 241 5.43 15.20 -33.71
C SER A 241 3.94 14.99 -33.39
N PRO A 242 3.01 15.37 -34.29
CA PRO A 242 1.58 15.11 -34.11
C PRO A 242 1.19 13.66 -34.47
N GLN A 243 2.15 12.80 -34.84
CA GLN A 243 1.88 11.39 -35.15
C GLN A 243 1.33 10.67 -33.91
N SER A 244 0.21 9.97 -34.09
CA SER A 244 -0.37 9.12 -33.05
C SER A 244 0.22 7.72 -33.07
N PHE A 245 0.47 7.17 -31.89
CA PHE A 245 0.97 5.81 -31.64
C PHE A 245 -0.05 5.09 -30.77
N SER A 246 -0.47 3.90 -31.17
CA SER A 246 -1.46 3.11 -30.43
C SER A 246 -0.78 2.11 -29.51
N PHE A 247 -1.28 2.00 -28.28
CA PHE A 247 -0.79 1.09 -27.25
C PHE A 247 -1.88 0.08 -26.87
N THR A 248 -1.47 -1.17 -26.64
CA THR A 248 -2.33 -2.29 -26.22
C THR A 248 -1.70 -3.00 -25.01
N GLY A 249 -2.45 -3.86 -24.32
CA GLY A 249 -2.01 -4.50 -23.08
C GLY A 249 -2.75 -3.92 -21.88
N ASP A 250 -2.09 -3.87 -20.73
CA ASP A 250 -2.64 -3.34 -19.48
C ASP A 250 -2.74 -1.80 -19.56
N ALA A 251 -1.66 -1.13 -19.94
CA ALA A 251 -1.66 0.30 -20.23
C ALA A 251 -1.98 0.55 -21.71
N LEU A 252 -3.28 0.62 -22.03
CA LEU A 252 -3.81 0.81 -23.38
C LEU A 252 -4.19 2.27 -23.66
N GLY A 253 -4.02 2.73 -24.90
CA GLY A 253 -4.35 4.10 -25.27
C GLY A 253 -3.76 4.54 -26.61
N VAL A 254 -3.81 5.83 -26.87
CA VAL A 254 -3.19 6.47 -28.04
C VAL A 254 -2.44 7.71 -27.55
N LEU A 255 -1.17 7.82 -27.90
CA LEU A 255 -0.31 8.93 -27.50
C LEU A 255 0.31 9.62 -28.71
N THR A 256 0.52 10.93 -28.58
CA THR A 256 1.42 11.76 -29.39
C THR A 256 2.64 12.16 -28.57
N ASP A 257 3.59 12.91 -29.17
CA ASP A 257 4.83 13.27 -28.46
C ASP A 257 4.57 14.01 -27.14
N GLY A 258 5.19 13.51 -26.08
CA GLY A 258 5.13 14.05 -24.72
C GLY A 258 3.85 13.76 -23.94
N GLU A 259 2.92 12.99 -24.50
CA GLU A 259 1.77 12.50 -23.76
C GLU A 259 2.10 11.22 -22.97
N GLN A 260 1.29 10.94 -21.96
CA GLN A 260 1.42 9.79 -21.07
C GLN A 260 0.09 9.05 -20.91
N ILE A 261 0.15 7.73 -20.73
CA ILE A 261 -0.91 6.92 -20.14
C ILE A 261 -0.50 6.66 -18.69
N VAL A 262 -1.35 7.03 -17.73
CA VAL A 262 -1.11 6.80 -16.30
C VAL A 262 -2.16 5.82 -15.79
N LEU A 263 -1.70 4.71 -15.19
CA LEU A 263 -2.55 3.78 -14.45
C LEU A 263 -2.11 3.82 -12.99
N ASP A 264 -2.97 4.36 -12.15
CA ASP A 264 -2.78 4.43 -10.70
C ASP A 264 -3.55 3.32 -9.98
N ASN A 265 -3.23 3.13 -8.70
CA ASN A 265 -3.88 2.17 -7.82
C ASN A 265 -3.74 0.71 -8.31
N LEU A 266 -2.58 0.39 -8.88
CA LEU A 266 -2.26 -0.96 -9.34
C LEU A 266 -1.64 -1.79 -8.21
N ALA A 267 -2.15 -3.00 -8.00
CA ALA A 267 -1.54 -3.96 -7.10
C ALA A 267 -0.10 -4.29 -7.56
N ALA A 268 0.77 -4.68 -6.62
CA ALA A 268 2.08 -5.19 -6.99
C ALA A 268 1.93 -6.40 -7.94
N GLY A 269 2.74 -6.46 -8.99
CA GLY A 269 2.62 -7.48 -10.02
C GLY A 269 3.23 -7.09 -11.35
N ASN A 270 2.99 -7.92 -12.36
CA ASN A 270 3.53 -7.72 -13.70
C ASN A 270 2.47 -7.11 -14.62
N TYR A 271 2.86 -6.06 -15.33
CA TYR A 271 2.02 -5.37 -16.31
C TYR A 271 2.75 -5.23 -17.64
N SER A 272 2.03 -4.90 -18.70
CA SER A 272 2.58 -4.77 -20.03
C SER A 272 1.93 -3.66 -20.84
N SER A 273 2.70 -3.07 -21.75
CA SER A 273 2.18 -2.20 -22.80
C SER A 273 2.93 -2.43 -24.09
N THR A 274 2.21 -2.60 -25.20
CA THR A 274 2.77 -2.87 -26.52
C THR A 274 2.36 -1.79 -27.53
N GLU A 275 3.35 -1.14 -28.13
CA GLU A 275 3.17 -0.10 -29.14
C GLU A 275 2.96 -0.71 -30.54
N SER A 276 2.01 -0.17 -31.29
CA SER A 276 1.91 -0.37 -32.73
C SER A 276 2.67 0.72 -33.48
N VAL A 277 3.87 0.40 -33.99
CA VAL A 277 4.73 1.33 -34.70
C VAL A 277 4.15 1.72 -36.08
N PRO A 278 3.83 3.00 -36.33
CA PRO A 278 3.32 3.46 -37.63
C PRO A 278 4.35 3.36 -38.75
N ALA A 279 3.90 3.26 -40.00
CA ALA A 279 4.79 3.32 -41.16
C ALA A 279 5.55 4.65 -41.22
N GLY A 280 6.83 4.62 -41.58
CA GLY A 280 7.70 5.79 -41.60
C GLY A 280 8.34 6.12 -40.25
N TRP A 281 8.19 5.26 -39.25
CA TRP A 281 8.76 5.40 -37.91
C TRP A 281 9.44 4.10 -37.47
N GLN A 282 10.50 4.22 -36.68
CA GLN A 282 11.18 3.13 -36.00
C GLN A 282 11.04 3.32 -34.50
N LEU A 283 10.70 2.28 -33.75
CA LEU A 283 10.87 2.27 -32.29
C LEU A 283 12.35 2.05 -32.01
N THR A 284 13.04 3.08 -31.53
CA THR A 284 14.50 3.06 -31.34
C THR A 284 14.89 2.81 -29.90
N ASN A 285 14.00 3.09 -28.93
CA ASN A 285 14.29 2.78 -27.53
C ASN A 285 13.02 2.53 -26.70
N ILE A 286 13.15 1.67 -25.68
CA ILE A 286 12.23 1.56 -24.56
C ILE A 286 13.09 1.59 -23.29
N VAL A 287 12.89 2.60 -22.45
CA VAL A 287 13.63 2.77 -21.20
C VAL A 287 12.66 2.82 -20.04
N CYS A 288 12.85 1.99 -19.02
CA CYS A 288 12.06 1.98 -17.80
C CYS A 288 12.83 2.61 -16.62
N SER A 289 12.10 3.14 -15.64
CA SER A 289 12.63 3.95 -14.54
C SER A 289 13.35 3.15 -13.43
N ASP A 290 13.11 1.85 -13.39
CA ASP A 290 13.54 0.88 -12.39
C ASP A 290 14.51 -0.15 -12.99
N ALA A 291 14.94 -1.12 -12.18
CA ALA A 291 16.00 -2.07 -12.57
C ALA A 291 15.46 -3.42 -13.06
N ASP A 292 14.22 -3.76 -12.73
CA ASP A 292 13.61 -5.06 -12.97
C ASP A 292 12.46 -5.03 -13.98
N SER A 293 11.94 -3.87 -14.35
CA SER A 293 11.16 -3.70 -15.58
C SER A 293 12.05 -3.65 -16.82
N THR A 294 11.47 -4.03 -17.97
CA THR A 294 12.23 -4.23 -19.21
C THR A 294 11.48 -3.73 -20.44
N GLY A 295 12.23 -3.33 -21.47
CA GLY A 295 11.71 -2.99 -22.79
C GLY A 295 12.24 -3.96 -23.87
N ASP A 296 11.35 -4.51 -24.68
CA ASP A 296 11.67 -5.35 -25.84
C ASP A 296 11.33 -4.61 -27.14
N LEU A 297 12.36 -4.23 -27.89
CA LEU A 297 12.22 -3.53 -29.18
C LEU A 297 11.68 -4.43 -30.29
N GLY A 298 11.91 -5.75 -30.21
CA GLY A 298 11.48 -6.71 -31.23
C GLY A 298 9.97 -6.95 -31.19
N THR A 299 9.37 -6.91 -30.01
CA THR A 299 7.91 -6.98 -29.84
C THR A 299 7.25 -5.63 -29.63
N ALA A 300 8.05 -4.56 -29.50
CA ALA A 300 7.60 -3.23 -29.12
C ALA A 300 6.83 -3.21 -27.78
N THR A 301 7.32 -3.94 -26.78
CA THR A 301 6.63 -4.16 -25.50
C THR A 301 7.48 -3.70 -24.31
N ALA A 302 6.88 -2.91 -23.42
CA ALA A 302 7.39 -2.70 -22.07
C ALA A 302 6.74 -3.72 -21.13
N ASN A 303 7.54 -4.41 -20.33
CA ASN A 303 7.10 -5.31 -19.26
C ASN A 303 7.46 -4.66 -17.93
N PHE A 304 6.44 -4.28 -17.18
CA PHE A 304 6.55 -3.64 -15.88
C PHE A 304 6.60 -4.73 -14.80
N VAL A 305 7.52 -4.59 -13.86
CA VAL A 305 7.51 -5.29 -12.57
C VAL A 305 7.22 -4.20 -11.55
N LEU A 306 5.99 -4.18 -11.02
CA LEU A 306 5.54 -3.15 -10.10
C LEU A 306 5.59 -3.68 -8.67
N ASP A 307 6.44 -3.09 -7.84
CA ASP A 307 6.43 -3.30 -6.41
C ASP A 307 5.36 -2.44 -5.71
N ALA A 308 5.04 -2.81 -4.47
CA ALA A 308 3.99 -2.14 -3.71
C ALA A 308 4.34 -0.67 -3.42
N GLY A 309 3.50 0.26 -3.90
CA GLY A 309 3.70 1.71 -3.72
C GLY A 309 4.72 2.34 -4.66
N GLU A 310 5.29 1.57 -5.59
CA GLU A 310 6.27 2.05 -6.56
C GLU A 310 5.59 2.81 -7.71
N THR A 311 6.30 3.75 -8.35
CA THR A 311 5.89 4.28 -9.66
C THR A 311 6.90 3.89 -10.73
N VAL A 312 6.49 3.05 -11.67
CA VAL A 312 7.34 2.64 -12.80
C VAL A 312 6.90 3.37 -14.07
N THR A 313 7.81 4.12 -14.67
CA THR A 313 7.57 4.76 -15.96
C THR A 313 8.46 4.15 -17.04
N CYS A 314 7.86 3.74 -18.16
CA CYS A 314 8.59 3.32 -19.35
C CYS A 314 8.33 4.31 -20.51
N VAL A 315 9.42 4.81 -21.10
CA VAL A 315 9.39 5.73 -22.25
C VAL A 315 9.59 4.95 -23.54
N PHE A 316 8.65 5.09 -24.47
CA PHE A 316 8.76 4.60 -25.84
C PHE A 316 9.25 5.74 -26.75
N LEU A 317 10.45 5.59 -27.29
CA LEU A 317 11.06 6.57 -28.19
C LEU A 317 10.99 6.09 -29.64
N ASN A 318 10.29 6.84 -30.50
CA ASN A 318 10.27 6.55 -31.93
C ASN A 318 10.98 7.62 -32.73
N THR A 319 11.81 7.18 -33.67
CA THR A 319 12.52 8.04 -34.60
C THR A 319 11.86 7.94 -35.98
N GLN A 320 11.55 9.09 -36.57
CA GLN A 320 11.01 9.16 -37.92
C GLN A 320 12.08 8.72 -38.93
N ASP A 321 11.69 7.95 -39.94
CA ASP A 321 12.59 7.56 -41.02
C ASP A 321 13.18 8.83 -41.67
N GLY A 322 14.52 8.93 -41.67
CA GLY A 322 15.24 10.09 -42.21
C GLY A 322 15.41 11.27 -41.24
N ALA A 323 15.09 11.11 -39.95
CA ALA A 323 15.44 12.08 -38.93
C ALA A 323 16.96 12.37 -38.95
N THR A 324 17.32 13.65 -38.82
CA THR A 324 18.71 14.11 -38.87
C THR A 324 19.36 14.25 -37.50
N ASP A 325 18.54 14.29 -36.47
CA ASP A 325 18.97 14.47 -35.08
C ASP A 325 19.01 13.10 -34.39
N GLY A 326 19.78 13.00 -33.30
CA GLY A 326 19.73 11.86 -32.38
C GLY A 326 18.97 12.23 -31.10
N THR A 327 18.77 11.25 -30.22
CA THR A 327 18.11 11.44 -28.92
C THR A 327 19.03 11.03 -27.79
N ILE A 328 19.08 11.84 -26.74
CA ILE A 328 19.79 11.52 -25.49
C ILE A 328 18.75 11.40 -24.38
N THR A 329 18.78 10.28 -23.67
CA THR A 329 17.99 10.02 -22.46
C THR A 329 18.92 10.01 -21.25
N ILE A 330 18.60 10.81 -20.23
CA ILE A 330 19.28 10.77 -18.93
C ILE A 330 18.31 10.14 -17.94
N LEU A 331 18.69 8.99 -17.36
CA LEU A 331 17.92 8.27 -16.34
C LEU A 331 18.59 8.38 -14.97
N LYS A 332 17.81 8.74 -13.95
CA LYS A 332 18.28 8.83 -12.57
C LYS A 332 17.81 7.64 -11.72
N GLN A 333 18.76 6.90 -11.15
CA GLN A 333 18.48 5.84 -10.17
C GLN A 333 19.10 6.17 -8.80
N ALA A 334 18.35 5.93 -7.72
CA ALA A 334 18.79 6.25 -6.37
C ALA A 334 18.43 5.11 -5.41
N THR A 335 19.32 4.79 -4.48
CA THR A 335 19.08 3.77 -3.44
C THR A 335 19.39 4.34 -2.05
N PRO A 336 18.41 4.38 -1.12
CA PRO A 336 17.01 3.97 -1.28
C PRO A 336 16.24 4.84 -2.29
N SER A 337 15.20 4.26 -2.91
CA SER A 337 14.26 4.96 -3.78
C SER A 337 13.47 6.04 -3.02
N ASP A 338 12.83 6.95 -3.76
CA ASP A 338 11.74 7.83 -3.28
C ASP A 338 12.00 8.66 -2.03
N THR A 339 13.21 9.18 -1.93
CA THR A 339 13.62 10.03 -0.80
C THR A 339 13.11 11.47 -0.87
N GLY A 340 12.39 11.84 -1.95
CA GLY A 340 11.96 13.21 -2.25
C GLY A 340 13.11 14.17 -2.59
N GLU A 341 14.32 13.64 -2.78
CA GLU A 341 15.52 14.41 -3.04
C GLU A 341 15.83 14.45 -4.54
N SER A 342 16.08 15.65 -5.06
CA SER A 342 16.41 15.88 -6.47
C SER A 342 17.92 15.97 -6.66
N PHE A 343 18.39 15.45 -7.79
CA PHE A 343 19.79 15.50 -8.22
C PHE A 343 19.90 16.48 -9.38
N ASP A 344 20.72 17.52 -9.20
CA ASP A 344 20.88 18.57 -10.20
C ASP A 344 21.84 18.13 -11.30
N PHE A 345 21.43 18.30 -12.56
CA PHE A 345 22.23 18.06 -13.74
C PHE A 345 22.56 19.38 -14.44
N SER A 346 23.71 19.40 -15.10
CA SER A 346 24.20 20.53 -15.90
C SER A 346 25.01 20.06 -17.10
N GLY A 347 25.17 20.92 -18.10
CA GLY A 347 25.98 20.64 -19.29
C GLY A 347 25.29 21.11 -20.57
N ASP A 348 25.53 20.40 -21.67
CA ASP A 348 25.04 20.79 -23.00
C ASP A 348 23.54 20.52 -23.19
N LEU A 349 22.92 19.74 -22.30
CA LEU A 349 21.46 19.56 -22.25
C LEU A 349 20.74 20.64 -21.43
N GLY A 350 21.49 21.59 -20.83
CA GLY A 350 20.95 22.60 -19.93
C GLY A 350 20.95 22.17 -18.47
N ASN A 351 20.23 22.93 -17.64
CA ASN A 351 20.10 22.67 -16.21
C ASN A 351 18.72 22.10 -15.89
N PHE A 352 18.69 20.95 -15.22
CA PHE A 352 17.47 20.26 -14.80
C PHE A 352 17.75 19.47 -13.54
N GLY A 353 16.70 19.08 -12.81
CA GLY A 353 16.81 18.20 -11.65
C GLY A 353 15.96 16.96 -11.88
N LEU A 354 16.48 15.79 -11.47
CA LEU A 354 15.76 14.51 -11.54
C LEU A 354 15.69 13.89 -10.15
N MET A 355 14.54 13.35 -9.78
CA MET A 355 14.38 12.44 -8.65
C MET A 355 14.64 10.99 -9.08
N HIS A 356 14.57 10.05 -8.13
CA HIS A 356 14.63 8.63 -8.45
C HIS A 356 13.56 8.25 -9.48
N GLY A 357 13.94 7.49 -10.50
CA GLY A 357 13.03 6.97 -11.52
C GLY A 357 12.63 7.99 -12.58
N GLU A 358 13.04 9.25 -12.43
CA GLU A 358 12.78 10.28 -13.44
C GLU A 358 13.84 10.26 -14.55
N PHE A 359 13.43 10.74 -15.72
CA PHE A 359 14.29 10.89 -16.88
C PHE A 359 14.06 12.23 -17.59
N VAL A 360 15.06 12.63 -18.36
CA VAL A 360 14.96 13.69 -19.37
C VAL A 360 15.30 13.08 -20.72
N VAL A 361 14.49 13.39 -21.74
CA VAL A 361 14.69 12.94 -23.12
C VAL A 361 14.78 14.17 -24.02
N GLU A 362 15.92 14.34 -24.69
CA GLU A 362 16.20 15.51 -25.54
C GLU A 362 16.66 15.08 -26.94
N THR A 363 16.06 15.71 -27.96
CA THR A 363 16.55 15.59 -29.35
C THR A 363 17.66 16.62 -29.59
N ARG A 364 18.75 16.18 -30.21
CA ARG A 364 19.92 17.01 -30.49
C ARG A 364 20.54 16.67 -31.84
N PRO A 365 21.08 17.65 -32.59
CA PRO A 365 21.84 17.37 -33.80
C PRO A 365 23.04 16.45 -33.52
N PRO A 366 23.58 15.74 -34.52
CA PRO A 366 24.76 14.90 -34.33
C PRO A 366 25.95 15.71 -33.79
N GLY A 367 26.66 15.16 -32.81
CA GLY A 367 27.72 15.88 -32.11
C GLY A 367 28.22 15.17 -30.86
N THR A 368 29.03 15.87 -30.06
CA THR A 368 29.49 15.39 -28.76
C THR A 368 28.90 16.26 -27.66
N TYR A 369 28.26 15.64 -26.66
CA TYR A 369 27.56 16.31 -25.58
C TYR A 369 28.10 15.90 -24.22
N ALA A 370 28.09 16.81 -23.25
CA ALA A 370 28.48 16.53 -21.88
C ALA A 370 27.33 16.79 -20.90
N VAL A 371 27.14 15.87 -19.97
CA VAL A 371 26.21 15.97 -18.84
C VAL A 371 26.94 15.62 -17.55
N SER A 372 26.73 16.43 -16.52
CA SER A 372 27.30 16.23 -15.19
C SER A 372 26.20 16.30 -14.13
N GLU A 373 26.20 15.32 -13.23
CA GLU A 373 25.37 15.30 -12.02
C GLU A 373 26.11 16.01 -10.86
N THR A 374 25.38 16.81 -10.10
CA THR A 374 25.81 17.35 -8.80
C THR A 374 25.21 16.47 -7.71
N VAL A 375 26.05 15.68 -7.05
CA VAL A 375 25.61 14.73 -6.01
C VAL A 375 25.22 15.48 -4.74
N PRO A 376 23.97 15.35 -4.24
CA PRO A 376 23.55 15.98 -2.98
C PRO A 376 24.35 15.48 -1.77
N ALA A 377 24.37 16.29 -0.71
CA ALA A 377 25.13 15.94 0.51
C ALA A 377 24.61 14.64 1.14
N GLY A 378 25.53 13.72 1.47
CA GLY A 378 25.18 12.41 2.04
C GLY A 378 24.91 11.31 1.02
N TRP A 379 24.82 11.65 -0.26
CA TRP A 379 24.77 10.70 -1.37
C TRP A 379 26.15 10.45 -1.97
N ARG A 380 26.28 9.30 -2.64
CA ARG A 380 27.45 8.89 -3.43
C ARG A 380 26.98 8.51 -4.83
N LEU A 381 27.64 9.01 -5.87
CA LEU A 381 27.49 8.50 -7.23
C LEU A 381 28.24 7.17 -7.34
N ASP A 382 27.50 6.10 -7.61
CA ASP A 382 28.04 4.75 -7.75
C ASP A 382 28.47 4.45 -9.19
N SER A 383 27.65 4.88 -10.16
CA SER A 383 27.93 4.71 -11.58
C SER A 383 27.27 5.78 -12.43
N ALA A 384 27.94 6.16 -13.52
CA ALA A 384 27.39 6.96 -14.60
C ALA A 384 27.88 6.37 -15.94
N SER A 385 26.97 5.82 -16.73
CA SER A 385 27.31 5.09 -17.96
C SER A 385 26.24 5.24 -19.03
N CYS A 386 26.65 5.36 -20.29
CA CYS A 386 25.78 5.35 -21.46
C CYS A 386 25.79 3.97 -22.15
N ASP A 387 24.66 3.58 -22.73
CA ASP A 387 24.42 2.28 -23.36
C ASP A 387 25.24 2.04 -24.65
N ASP A 388 25.57 3.11 -25.37
CA ASP A 388 26.46 3.12 -26.53
C ASP A 388 27.96 3.02 -26.17
N GLY A 389 28.30 3.04 -24.88
CA GLY A 389 29.67 3.03 -24.37
C GLY A 389 30.34 4.41 -24.32
N SER A 390 29.62 5.48 -24.67
CA SER A 390 30.11 6.84 -24.47
C SER A 390 30.28 7.16 -22.97
N LEU A 391 31.16 8.12 -22.68
CA LEU A 391 31.26 8.70 -21.34
C LEU A 391 30.20 9.79 -21.18
N PRO A 392 29.55 9.94 -20.01
CA PRO A 392 28.58 11.02 -19.80
C PRO A 392 29.16 12.44 -20.02
N SER A 393 30.48 12.61 -19.87
CA SER A 393 31.17 13.87 -20.18
C SER A 393 31.51 14.07 -21.65
N ALA A 394 31.22 13.10 -22.51
CA ALA A 394 31.51 13.09 -23.95
C ALA A 394 30.64 12.04 -24.67
N ILE A 395 29.34 12.26 -24.67
CA ILE A 395 28.31 11.46 -25.35
C ILE A 395 28.44 11.70 -26.85
N SER A 396 28.87 10.69 -27.60
CA SER A 396 28.87 10.75 -29.07
C SER A 396 27.46 10.47 -29.56
N LEU A 397 26.88 11.38 -30.33
CA LEU A 397 25.52 11.25 -30.85
C LEU A 397 25.53 11.33 -32.38
N GLU A 398 25.03 10.29 -33.04
CA GLU A 398 24.83 10.19 -34.47
C GLU A 398 23.37 10.51 -34.88
N ALA A 399 23.15 10.72 -36.18
CA ALA A 399 21.80 10.99 -36.71
C ALA A 399 20.90 9.76 -36.56
N GLY A 400 19.73 9.95 -35.97
CA GLY A 400 18.76 8.88 -35.69
C GLY A 400 19.16 7.94 -34.55
N GLU A 401 20.30 8.15 -33.91
CA GLU A 401 20.75 7.36 -32.76
C GLU A 401 19.93 7.69 -31.51
N SER A 402 19.79 6.72 -30.62
CA SER A 402 19.21 6.90 -29.29
C SER A 402 20.23 6.42 -28.25
N VAL A 403 20.71 7.32 -27.40
CA VAL A 403 21.68 7.03 -26.34
C VAL A 403 21.02 7.24 -24.99
N THR A 404 21.12 6.25 -24.10
CA THR A 404 20.61 6.32 -22.72
C THR A 404 21.77 6.28 -21.74
N CYS A 405 21.93 7.36 -20.96
CA CYS A 405 22.89 7.43 -19.86
C CYS A 405 22.19 7.30 -18.51
N THR A 406 22.60 6.31 -17.72
CA THR A 406 22.05 6.06 -16.37
C THR A 406 23.03 6.52 -15.29
N PHE A 407 22.54 7.32 -14.34
CA PHE A 407 23.25 7.79 -13.17
C PHE A 407 22.66 7.15 -11.90
N SER A 408 23.45 6.28 -11.25
CA SER A 408 23.03 5.51 -10.08
C SER A 408 23.73 6.00 -8.83
N ASN A 409 22.98 6.37 -7.79
CA ASN A 409 23.52 6.91 -6.55
C ASN A 409 23.00 6.14 -5.34
N SER A 410 23.79 6.05 -4.28
CA SER A 410 23.34 5.50 -3.02
C SER A 410 23.73 6.36 -1.83
N ARG A 411 22.95 6.25 -0.76
CA ARG A 411 23.31 6.76 0.56
C ARG A 411 23.11 5.68 1.60
N ALA A 412 23.90 5.72 2.67
CA ALA A 412 23.65 4.85 3.80
C ALA A 412 22.29 5.19 4.40
N ALA A 413 21.45 4.17 4.61
CA ALA A 413 20.30 4.34 5.50
C ALA A 413 20.83 4.90 6.82
N LEU A 414 20.20 5.95 7.35
CA LEU A 414 20.49 6.40 8.72
C LEU A 414 20.18 5.22 9.62
N GLY A 415 21.21 4.44 9.97
CA GLY A 415 21.08 3.38 10.93
C GLY A 415 20.54 4.02 12.20
N VAL A 416 19.39 3.54 12.68
CA VAL A 416 19.00 3.75 14.08
C VAL A 416 20.26 3.41 14.86
N PRO A 417 20.88 4.37 15.59
CA PRO A 417 22.12 4.10 16.26
C PRO A 417 21.84 2.99 17.27
N ILE A 418 22.25 1.77 16.91
CA ILE A 418 22.36 0.69 17.87
C ILE A 418 23.35 1.25 18.87
N LEU A 419 22.89 1.49 20.10
CA LEU A 419 23.78 1.79 21.21
C LEU A 419 24.78 0.64 21.27
N SER A 420 25.95 0.86 20.66
CA SER A 420 27.06 -0.07 20.76
C SER A 420 27.36 -0.24 22.23
N GLN A 421 27.95 -1.38 22.60
CA GLN A 421 28.27 -1.75 24.00
C GLN A 421 29.00 -0.65 24.80
N GLY A 422 29.56 0.40 24.17
CA GLY A 422 30.09 1.58 24.85
C GLY A 422 29.04 2.56 25.41
N GLY A 423 27.84 2.62 24.86
CA GLY A 423 26.76 3.53 25.31
C GLY A 423 26.10 3.11 26.63
N ILE A 424 26.11 1.81 26.93
CA ILE A 424 25.61 1.28 28.21
C ILE A 424 26.55 1.70 29.35
N ALA A 425 27.85 1.80 29.09
CA ALA A 425 28.81 2.25 30.11
C ALA A 425 28.59 3.72 30.51
N LEU A 426 28.22 4.59 29.56
CA LEU A 426 27.96 6.00 29.85
C LEU A 426 26.61 6.20 30.57
N PHE A 427 25.59 5.41 30.24
CA PHE A 427 24.29 5.46 30.91
C PHE A 427 24.34 4.88 32.34
N VAL A 428 25.15 3.85 32.58
CA VAL A 428 25.39 3.29 33.93
C VAL A 428 26.24 4.24 34.79
N LEU A 429 27.20 4.96 34.20
CA LEU A 429 27.98 5.98 34.91
C LEU A 429 27.11 7.18 35.32
N MET A 430 26.13 7.57 34.49
CA MET A 430 25.17 8.63 34.82
C MET A 430 24.21 8.19 35.95
N LEU A 431 23.76 6.93 35.97
CA LEU A 431 22.91 6.40 37.05
C LEU A 431 23.66 6.28 38.39
N MET A 432 24.97 5.98 38.37
CA MET A 432 25.78 5.93 39.60
C MET A 432 26.11 7.33 40.17
N MET A 433 26.21 8.37 39.34
CA MET A 433 26.36 9.75 39.81
C MET A 433 25.09 10.26 40.50
N VAL A 434 23.90 9.88 40.03
CA VAL A 434 22.62 10.24 40.69
C VAL A 434 22.47 9.53 42.04
N ALA A 435 22.93 8.27 42.18
CA ALA A 435 22.95 7.56 43.46
C ALA A 435 23.96 8.16 44.45
N ALA A 436 25.13 8.62 43.99
CA ALA A 436 26.14 9.25 44.86
C ALA A 436 25.70 10.62 45.40
N VAL A 437 24.87 11.37 44.66
CA VAL A 437 24.27 12.64 45.14
C VAL A 437 23.15 12.39 46.15
N ALA A 438 22.43 11.27 46.05
CA ALA A 438 21.39 10.89 47.02
C ALA A 438 21.97 10.42 48.37
N LEU A 439 23.10 9.72 48.39
CA LEU A 439 23.75 9.24 49.63
C LEU A 439 24.52 10.32 50.42
N ARG A 440 24.78 11.50 49.84
CA ARG A 440 25.40 12.64 50.56
C ARG A 440 24.41 13.54 51.31
N ARG A 441 23.11 13.26 51.25
CA ARG A 441 22.07 13.98 52.02
C ARG A 441 21.60 13.25 53.28
N SER A 442 22.21 12.13 53.64
CA SER A 442 21.81 11.30 54.80
C SER A 442 22.96 10.95 55.76
N THR A 443 23.87 11.88 55.99
CA THR A 443 24.83 11.87 57.11
C THR A 443 24.94 13.23 57.74
#